data_AF-A0A8X7RAB9-F1
#
_entry.id   AF-A0A8X7RAB9-F1
#
_cell.length_a   1.000
_cell.length_b   1.000
_cell.length_c   1.000
_cell.angle_alpha   90.00
_cell.angle_beta   90.00
_cell.angle_gamma   90.00
#
_symmetry.space_group_name_H-M   'P 1'
#
loop_
_entity.id
_entity.type
_entity.pdbx_description
1 polymer ?
#
loop_
_entity_poly.entity_id
_entity_poly.type
_entity_poly.pdbx_seq_one_letter_code
_entity_poly.pdbx_strand_id
1 'polypeptide(L)'
;MQILYQTDMAYRPSAVTNECFRSQQSMEERMAVLVIRVGEVNGLVLKSPLYWESIEFLAKDEVSRGIFYALPDRCKLHYLKRKIKASNMEERELSYEPLYDY
;
A
#
# COMPACT_ATOMS: atom_id res chain seq x y z
N MET A 1 33.66 47.69 30.99
CA MET A 1 32.25 47.42 31.35
C MET A 1 31.38 47.76 30.15
N GLN A 2 30.90 46.75 29.44
CA GLN A 2 29.57 46.69 28.79
C GLN A 2 29.47 45.34 28.08
N ILE A 3 28.61 44.49 28.61
CA ILE A 3 28.13 43.25 27.99
C ILE A 3 26.94 43.68 27.14
N LEU A 4 26.90 43.27 25.87
CA LEU A 4 25.69 43.35 25.04
C LEU A 4 25.31 41.93 24.61
N TYR A 5 24.23 41.44 25.21
CA TYR A 5 23.47 40.30 24.72
C TYR A 5 22.67 40.74 23.50
N GLN A 6 22.66 39.93 22.44
CA GLN A 6 21.58 39.98 21.46
C GLN A 6 21.29 38.57 20.93
N THR A 7 20.35 37.92 21.61
CA THR A 7 19.54 36.82 21.07
C THR A 7 18.31 37.43 20.41
N ASP A 8 18.08 37.20 19.12
CA ASP A 8 16.74 36.90 18.59
C ASP A 8 16.74 36.48 17.11
N MET A 9 16.20 35.29 16.87
CA MET A 9 15.27 34.88 15.80
C MET A 9 15.67 35.05 14.32
N ALA A 10 15.93 33.92 13.67
CA ALA A 10 15.03 33.42 12.63
C ALA A 10 15.30 31.93 12.36
N TYR A 11 14.50 31.07 12.97
CA TYR A 11 14.24 29.73 12.43
C TYR A 11 13.74 29.91 10.99
N ARG A 12 14.53 29.47 10.00
CA ARG A 12 14.12 29.42 8.61
C ARG A 12 13.70 28.00 8.29
N PRO A 13 12.41 27.63 8.41
CA PRO A 13 11.97 26.34 7.93
C PRO A 13 11.89 26.37 6.41
N SER A 14 12.25 25.22 5.85
CA SER A 14 11.75 24.70 4.58
C SER A 14 12.06 25.52 3.32
N ALA A 15 13.18 25.15 2.71
CA ALA A 15 13.17 24.90 1.27
C ALA A 15 13.54 23.42 1.07
N VAL A 16 12.70 22.51 1.57
CA VAL A 16 12.57 21.23 0.86
C VAL A 16 11.95 21.62 -0.47
N THR A 17 12.79 21.67 -1.48
CA THR A 17 12.39 21.84 -2.87
C THR A 17 11.27 20.85 -3.15
N ASN A 18 10.03 21.34 -3.21
CA ASN A 18 8.89 20.67 -3.82
C ASN A 18 9.08 20.65 -5.35
N GLU A 19 10.29 20.32 -5.79
CA GLU A 19 10.65 20.24 -7.18
C GLU A 19 10.61 18.77 -7.56
N CYS A 20 9.52 18.41 -8.21
CA CYS A 20 9.52 17.36 -9.23
C CYS A 20 9.60 15.89 -8.76
N PHE A 21 8.87 15.48 -7.73
CA PHE A 21 8.53 14.05 -7.55
C PHE A 21 7.30 13.62 -8.36
N ARG A 22 7.20 14.13 -9.60
CA ARG A 22 6.41 13.45 -10.64
C ARG A 22 7.36 12.78 -11.63
N SER A 23 8.50 12.26 -11.14
CA SER A 23 9.15 11.17 -11.84
C SER A 23 8.09 10.08 -11.99
N GLN A 24 7.79 9.70 -13.22
CA GLN A 24 7.03 8.50 -13.48
C GLN A 24 7.85 7.36 -12.85
N GLN A 25 7.49 6.93 -11.64
CA GLN A 25 8.12 5.76 -11.04
C GLN A 25 7.97 4.62 -12.03
N SER A 26 9.08 3.92 -12.28
CA SER A 26 9.05 2.78 -13.20
C SER A 26 8.08 1.72 -12.65
N MET A 27 7.58 0.85 -13.53
CA MET A 27 6.68 -0.22 -13.08
C MET A 27 7.37 -1.12 -12.03
N GLU A 28 8.66 -1.35 -12.20
CA GLU A 28 9.53 -2.11 -11.29
C GLU A 28 9.62 -1.42 -9.93
N GLU A 29 9.82 -0.10 -9.89
CA GLU A 29 9.85 0.67 -8.64
C GLU A 29 8.51 0.62 -7.91
N ARG A 30 7.40 0.81 -8.64
CA ARG A 30 6.04 0.70 -8.07
C ARG A 30 5.78 -0.69 -7.48
N MET A 31 6.26 -1.73 -8.15
CA MET A 31 6.12 -3.11 -7.68
C MET A 31 7.02 -3.40 -6.49
N ALA A 32 8.26 -2.89 -6.48
CA ALA A 32 9.18 -3.02 -5.35
C ALA A 32 8.59 -2.38 -4.08
N VAL A 33 8.01 -1.17 -4.21
CA VAL A 33 7.32 -0.51 -3.10
C VAL A 33 6.15 -1.36 -2.60
N LEU A 34 5.33 -1.91 -3.49
CA LEU A 34 4.22 -2.79 -3.11
C LEU A 34 4.70 -4.01 -2.32
N VAL A 35 5.71 -4.72 -2.83
CA VAL A 35 6.28 -5.91 -2.18
C VAL A 35 6.79 -5.58 -0.79
N ILE A 36 7.52 -4.48 -0.62
CA ILE A 36 8.02 -4.01 0.68
C ILE A 36 6.85 -3.71 1.62
N ARG A 37 5.87 -2.90 1.17
CA ARG A 37 4.74 -2.47 2.01
C ARG A 37 3.83 -3.60 2.44
N VAL A 38 3.62 -4.60 1.59
CA VAL A 38 2.87 -5.81 1.96
C VAL A 38 3.70 -6.67 2.93
N GLY A 39 5.01 -6.77 2.73
CA GLY A 39 5.91 -7.49 3.63
C GLY A 39 6.02 -6.90 5.03
N GLU A 40 5.76 -5.60 5.19
CA GLU A 40 5.73 -4.90 6.49
C GLU A 40 4.42 -5.12 7.28
N VAL A 41 3.40 -5.77 6.70
CA VAL A 41 2.11 -5.96 7.36
C VAL A 41 2.25 -6.95 8.53
N ASN A 42 2.05 -6.44 9.75
CA ASN A 42 2.13 -7.24 10.95
C ASN A 42 1.13 -8.42 10.92
N GLY A 43 1.62 -9.63 11.21
CA GLY A 43 0.84 -10.87 11.19
C GLY A 43 0.57 -11.45 9.80
N LEU A 44 1.08 -10.84 8.72
CA LEU A 44 1.08 -11.45 7.39
C LEU A 44 2.29 -12.39 7.25
N VAL A 45 2.03 -13.64 6.86
CA VAL A 45 3.10 -14.62 6.64
C VAL A 45 3.72 -14.38 5.26
N LEU A 46 5.00 -14.06 5.21
CA LEU A 46 5.74 -13.87 3.95
C LEU A 46 5.67 -15.14 3.09
N LYS A 47 5.53 -14.96 1.78
CA LYS A 47 5.41 -16.03 0.78
C LYS A 47 4.18 -16.95 0.95
N SER A 48 3.26 -16.64 1.85
CA SER A 48 1.96 -17.33 1.91
C SER A 48 1.10 -17.03 0.67
N PRO A 49 0.07 -17.84 0.35
CA PRO A 49 -0.87 -17.52 -0.73
C PRO A 49 -1.47 -16.12 -0.57
N LEU A 50 -1.91 -15.77 0.65
CA LEU A 50 -2.43 -14.46 1.00
C LEU A 50 -1.44 -13.32 0.69
N TYR A 51 -0.14 -13.54 0.90
CA TYR A 51 0.90 -12.55 0.60
C TYR A 51 1.00 -12.28 -0.92
N TRP A 52 1.04 -13.33 -1.74
CA TRP A 52 1.13 -13.17 -3.20
C TRP A 52 -0.16 -12.60 -3.79
N GLU A 53 -1.32 -13.09 -3.34
CA GLU A 53 -2.63 -12.58 -3.74
C GLU A 53 -2.80 -11.10 -3.36
N SER A 54 -2.26 -10.67 -2.21
CA SER A 54 -2.26 -9.26 -1.82
C SER A 54 -1.46 -8.37 -2.77
N ILE A 55 -0.27 -8.83 -3.18
CA ILE A 55 0.58 -8.09 -4.11
C ILE A 55 -0.11 -7.97 -5.47
N GLU A 56 -0.65 -9.07 -5.98
CA GLU A 56 -1.34 -9.09 -7.26
C GLU A 56 -2.59 -8.20 -7.25
N PHE A 57 -3.41 -8.30 -6.21
CA PHE A 57 -4.60 -7.48 -6.02
C PHE A 57 -4.27 -5.97 -6.04
N LEU A 58 -3.28 -5.54 -5.25
CA LEU A 58 -2.90 -4.13 -5.15
C LEU A 58 -2.10 -3.63 -6.38
N ALA A 59 -1.49 -4.54 -7.14
CA ALA A 59 -0.87 -4.19 -8.42
C ALA A 59 -1.92 -3.86 -9.47
N LYS A 60 -3.05 -4.59 -9.49
CA LYS A 60 -4.15 -4.45 -10.44
C LYS A 60 -5.09 -3.28 -10.13
N ASP A 61 -5.41 -3.06 -8.86
CA ASP A 61 -6.37 -2.02 -8.45
C ASP A 61 -5.68 -0.86 -7.71
N GLU A 62 -5.54 0.27 -8.41
CA GLU A 62 -4.94 1.48 -7.86
C GLU A 62 -5.75 2.09 -6.72
N VAL A 63 -7.08 1.95 -6.72
CA VAL A 63 -7.95 2.48 -5.68
C VAL A 63 -7.74 1.68 -4.40
N SER A 64 -7.77 0.35 -4.48
CA SER A 64 -7.49 -0.50 -3.33
C SER A 64 -6.06 -0.32 -2.82
N ARG A 65 -5.08 -0.09 -3.69
CA ARG A 65 -3.72 0.29 -3.29
C ARG A 65 -3.67 1.61 -2.53
N GLY A 66 -4.36 2.64 -3.02
CA GLY A 66 -4.46 3.93 -2.33
C GLY A 66 -5.08 3.79 -0.94
N ILE A 67 -6.17 3.02 -0.82
CA ILE A 67 -6.81 2.72 0.46
C ILE A 67 -5.82 1.98 1.39
N PHE A 68 -5.15 0.94 0.89
CA PHE A 68 -4.18 0.16 1.66
C PHE A 68 -3.06 1.03 2.25
N TYR A 69 -2.54 1.99 1.49
CA TYR A 69 -1.51 2.91 1.97
C TYR A 69 -2.03 3.94 2.98
N ALA A 70 -3.29 4.34 2.89
CA ALA A 70 -3.91 5.27 3.85
C ALA A 70 -4.34 4.58 5.17
N LEU A 71 -4.47 3.25 5.18
CA LEU A 71 -4.92 2.52 6.37
C LEU A 71 -3.85 2.48 7.47
N PRO A 72 -4.26 2.60 8.76
CA PRO A 72 -3.37 2.30 9.88
C PRO A 72 -2.85 0.85 9.82
N ASP A 73 -1.60 0.63 10.25
CA ASP A 73 -0.94 -0.69 10.13
C ASP A 73 -1.74 -1.84 10.76
N ARG A 74 -2.37 -1.58 11.92
CA ARG A 74 -3.23 -2.56 12.60
C ARG A 74 -4.43 -3.04 11.78
N CYS A 75 -4.86 -2.27 10.79
CA CYS A 75 -6.03 -2.57 9.95
C CYS A 75 -5.64 -3.29 8.64
N LYS A 76 -4.37 -3.20 8.22
CA LYS A 76 -3.91 -3.67 6.91
C LYS A 76 -4.13 -5.16 6.70
N LEU A 77 -3.78 -6.01 7.69
CA LEU A 77 -3.98 -7.45 7.58
C LEU A 77 -5.45 -7.84 7.43
N HIS A 78 -6.33 -7.20 8.21
CA HIS A 78 -7.76 -7.48 8.14
C HIS A 78 -8.36 -7.04 6.79
N TYR A 79 -7.93 -5.88 6.29
CA TYR A 79 -8.32 -5.39 4.97
C TYR A 79 -7.94 -6.39 3.86
N LEU A 80 -6.69 -6.85 3.82
CA LEU A 80 -6.21 -7.82 2.84
C LEU A 80 -7.01 -9.13 2.89
N LYS A 81 -7.19 -9.69 4.10
CA LYS A 81 -7.99 -10.91 4.29
C LYS A 81 -9.42 -10.76 3.78
N ARG A 82 -10.05 -9.61 3.99
CA ARG A 82 -11.44 -9.36 3.55
C ARG A 82 -11.53 -9.21 2.04
N LYS A 83 -10.64 -8.42 1.43
CA LYS A 83 -10.68 -8.13 -0.01
C LYS A 83 -10.35 -9.35 -0.85
N ILE A 84 -9.35 -10.13 -0.44
CA ILE A 84 -8.94 -11.33 -1.16
C ILE A 84 -10.00 -12.44 -1.06
N LYS A 85 -10.61 -12.63 0.12
CA LYS A 85 -11.75 -13.55 0.26
C LYS A 85 -12.94 -13.14 -0.62
N ALA A 86 -13.22 -11.83 -0.72
CA ALA A 86 -14.28 -11.34 -1.59
C ALA A 86 -13.96 -11.57 -3.07
N SER A 87 -12.71 -11.35 -3.48
CA SER A 87 -12.25 -11.61 -4.86
C SER A 87 -12.42 -13.08 -5.27
N ASN A 88 -12.13 -14.01 -4.36
CA ASN A 88 -12.29 -15.45 -4.62
C ASN A 88 -13.77 -15.89 -4.67
N MET A 89 -14.69 -15.11 -4.08
CA MET A 89 -16.13 -15.35 -4.22
C MET A 89 -16.66 -14.86 -5.56
N GLU A 90 -16.23 -13.69 -6.05
CA GLU A 90 -16.64 -13.16 -7.36
C GLU A 90 -16.21 -14.07 -8.53
N GLU A 91 -15.04 -14.72 -8.46
CA GLU A 91 -14.62 -15.68 -9.49
C GLU A 91 -15.43 -16.98 -9.47
N ARG A 92 -16.01 -17.36 -8.31
CA ARG A 92 -16.82 -18.58 -8.16
C ARG A 92 -18.23 -18.44 -8.76
N GLU A 93 -18.75 -17.23 -8.90
CA GLU A 93 -20.09 -16.98 -9.45
C GLU A 93 -20.16 -17.07 -10.99
N LEU A 94 -19.03 -17.24 -11.69
CA LEU A 94 -18.98 -17.35 -13.16
C LEU A 94 -18.88 -18.79 -13.70
N SER A 95 -18.86 -19.82 -12.85
CA SER A 95 -18.94 -21.22 -13.28
C SER A 95 -20.33 -21.82 -12.99
N TYR A 96 -21.36 -21.39 -13.72
CA TYR A 96 -22.58 -22.18 -13.83
C TYR A 96 -22.37 -23.28 -14.87
N GLU A 97 -22.05 -24.49 -14.41
CA GLU A 97 -22.26 -25.71 -15.18
C GLU A 97 -23.74 -25.87 -15.54
N PRO A 98 -24.07 -26.41 -16.74
CA PRO A 98 -25.24 -27.25 -16.89
C PRO A 98 -24.84 -28.71 -16.55
N LEU A 99 -25.37 -29.19 -15.44
CA LEU A 99 -25.55 -30.61 -15.14
C LEU A 99 -26.28 -31.28 -16.32
N TYR A 100 -25.59 -32.15 -17.05
CA TYR A 100 -26.28 -33.19 -17.81
C TYR A 100 -26.50 -34.37 -16.86
N ASP A 101 -27.73 -34.46 -16.34
CA ASP A 101 -28.29 -35.72 -15.86
C ASP A 101 -28.51 -36.66 -17.07
N TYR A 102 -28.24 -37.94 -16.86
CA TYR A 102 -28.19 -39.07 -17.82
C TYR A 102 -29.15 -39.05 -19.02
#